data_AF-A0A819VBY1-F1
#
_entry.id   AF-A0A819VBY1-F1
#
_cell.length_a   1.000
_cell.length_b   1.000
_cell.length_c   1.000
_cell.angle_alpha   90.00
_cell.angle_beta   90.00
_cell.angle_gamma   90.00
#
_symmetry.space_group_name_H-M   'P 1'
#
loop_
_entity.id
_entity.type
_entity.pdbx_description
1 polymer ?
#
loop_
_entity_poly.entity_id
_entity_poly.type
_entity_poly.pdbx_seq_one_letter_code
_entity_poly.pdbx_strand_id
1 'polypeptide(L)'
;VLACRAYDLENQTSPNIRKFINAVLEEFDLVLDSSSFVVSDNENKMKSAFNDVNRIGCSTHYINKTMEKTFTDTKNDDLKEFQDLFVQVKQIVEHVRRCHKQTQLSKKLQMYRKTKFNGAFHMFNVFNQLFDEIPRALDTKFLLTYSI
;
A
#
# COMPACT_ATOMS: atom_id res chain seq x y z
N VAL A 1 0.61 -9.34 21.69
CA VAL A 1 0.32 -7.90 21.47
C VAL A 1 0.06 -7.30 22.84
N LEU A 2 0.85 -6.31 23.27
CA LEU A 2 0.70 -5.69 24.61
C LEU A 2 -0.50 -4.73 24.66
N ALA A 3 -0.68 -3.91 23.63
CA ALA A 3 -1.83 -3.02 23.50
C ALA A 3 -2.17 -2.76 22.03
N CYS A 4 -3.43 -2.41 21.77
CA CYS A 4 -3.90 -1.77 20.55
C CYS A 4 -4.70 -0.54 20.98
N ARG A 5 -4.31 0.65 20.51
CA ARG A 5 -4.89 1.93 20.92
C ARG A 5 -5.28 2.71 19.68
N ALA A 6 -6.44 3.37 19.73
CA ALA A 6 -6.81 4.34 18.71
C ALA A 6 -5.78 5.48 18.73
N TYR A 7 -5.25 5.81 17.55
CA TYR A 7 -4.21 6.80 17.39
C TYR A 7 -4.79 8.09 16.80
N ASP A 8 -5.57 8.80 17.64
CA ASP A 8 -6.31 10.02 17.27
C ASP A 8 -5.67 11.29 17.86
N LEU A 9 -4.34 11.40 17.81
CA LEU A 9 -3.68 12.65 18.19
C LEU A 9 -3.98 13.75 17.15
N GLU A 10 -4.61 14.85 17.58
CA GLU A 10 -4.85 16.03 16.74
C GLU A 10 -3.56 16.57 16.10
N ASN A 11 -2.42 16.41 16.78
CA ASN A 11 -1.09 16.81 16.31
C ASN A 11 -0.11 15.65 16.33
N GLN A 12 -0.08 14.87 15.24
CA GLN A 12 0.82 13.72 15.04
C GLN A 12 2.26 14.16 14.70
N THR A 13 2.89 14.93 15.58
CA THR A 13 4.32 15.26 15.50
C THR A 13 5.17 14.16 16.12
N SER A 14 6.45 14.07 15.75
CA SER A 14 7.35 13.04 16.30
C SER A 14 7.43 13.04 17.84
N PRO A 15 7.54 14.19 18.54
CA PRO A 15 7.52 14.22 20.00
C PRO A 15 6.21 13.72 20.60
N ASN A 16 5.07 14.03 19.97
CA ASN A 16 3.77 13.59 20.43
C ASN A 16 3.57 12.07 20.23
N ILE A 17 4.09 11.51 19.12
CA ILE A 17 4.16 10.06 18.90
C ILE A 17 4.96 9.40 20.04
N ARG A 18 6.17 9.90 20.33
CA ARG A 18 7.04 9.36 21.38
C ARG A 18 6.36 9.40 22.74
N LYS A 19 5.74 10.53 23.10
CA LYS A 19 5.00 10.69 24.36
C LYS A 19 3.83 9.71 24.47
N PHE A 20 3.05 9.56 23.41
CA PHE A 20 1.93 8.62 23.37
C PHE A 20 2.40 7.18 23.58
N ILE A 21 3.44 6.75 22.88
CA ILE A 21 3.97 5.39 23.00
C ILE A 21 4.58 5.14 24.38
N ASN A 22 5.31 6.10 24.95
CA ASN A 22 5.85 5.97 26.30
C ASN A 22 4.75 5.82 27.35
N ALA A 23 3.68 6.62 27.26
CA ALA A 23 2.53 6.49 28.17
C ALA A 23 1.89 5.09 28.10
N VAL A 24 1.77 4.52 26.90
CA VAL A 24 1.25 3.15 26.73
C VAL A 24 2.21 2.11 27.33
N LEU A 25 3.52 2.31 27.25
CA LEU A 25 4.50 1.37 27.80
C LEU A 25 4.59 1.46 29.33
N GLU A 26 4.46 2.67 29.89
CA GLU A 26 4.39 2.91 31.33
C GLU A 26 3.21 2.17 31.98
N GLU A 27 2.08 2.00 31.29
CA GLU A 27 0.95 1.16 31.77
C GLU A 27 1.35 -0.30 32.05
N PHE A 28 2.47 -0.77 31.48
CA PHE A 28 3.01 -2.13 31.65
C PHE A 28 4.36 -2.16 32.36
N ASP A 29 4.74 -1.07 33.04
CA ASP A 29 6.05 -0.91 33.68
C ASP A 29 7.24 -1.09 32.72
N LEU A 30 7.06 -0.73 31.44
CA LEU A 30 8.09 -0.81 30.40
C LEU A 30 8.63 0.58 30.06
N VAL A 31 9.95 0.66 29.81
CA VAL A 31 10.63 1.89 29.41
C VAL A 31 11.49 1.61 28.17
N LEU A 32 11.48 2.53 27.20
CA LEU A 32 12.36 2.48 26.04
C LEU A 32 13.68 3.16 26.36
N ASP A 33 14.74 2.36 26.46
CA ASP A 33 16.11 2.80 26.71
C ASP A 33 17.05 2.46 25.53
N SER A 34 18.36 2.69 25.72
CA SER A 34 19.39 2.38 24.72
C SER A 34 19.62 0.88 24.50
N SER A 35 19.05 0.00 25.32
CA SER A 35 19.07 -1.45 25.13
C SER A 35 17.83 -1.97 24.37
N SER A 36 16.80 -1.14 24.28
CA SER A 36 15.53 -1.46 23.66
C SER A 36 15.60 -1.40 22.15
N PHE A 37 14.94 -2.35 21.48
CA PHE A 37 14.76 -2.34 20.04
C PHE A 37 13.32 -1.97 19.66
N VAL A 38 13.18 -0.94 18.83
CA VAL A 38 11.87 -0.51 18.31
C VAL A 38 11.77 -0.86 16.84
N VAL A 39 10.83 -1.75 16.49
CA VAL A 39 10.50 -2.06 15.10
C VAL A 39 9.31 -1.22 14.66
N SER A 40 9.50 -0.37 13.65
CA SER A 40 8.42 0.49 13.11
C SER A 40 8.53 0.63 11.59
N ASP A 41 7.47 1.12 10.93
CA ASP A 41 7.54 1.48 9.51
C ASP A 41 8.61 2.57 9.24
N ASN A 42 8.93 2.82 7.98
CA ASN A 42 9.99 3.78 7.62
C ASN A 42 9.48 5.21 7.40
N GLU A 43 8.35 5.59 7.98
CA GLU A 43 7.88 6.97 7.89
C GLU A 43 8.78 7.93 8.67
N ASN A 44 8.93 9.15 8.14
CA ASN A 44 9.86 10.13 8.69
C ASN A 44 9.53 10.50 10.14
N LYS A 45 8.24 10.54 10.48
CA LYS A 45 7.77 10.82 11.84
C LYS A 45 8.17 9.71 12.82
N MET A 46 8.03 8.44 12.43
CA MET A 46 8.46 7.30 13.24
C MET A 46 9.97 7.28 13.42
N LYS A 47 10.74 7.53 12.35
CA LYS A 47 12.20 7.66 12.45
C LYS A 47 12.63 8.76 13.42
N SER A 48 11.96 9.92 13.35
CA SER A 48 12.26 11.06 14.20
C SER A 48 11.80 10.86 15.64
N ALA A 49 10.73 10.10 15.89
CA ALA A 49 10.21 9.84 17.24
C ALA A 49 11.09 8.87 18.05
N PHE A 50 11.88 8.04 17.36
CA PHE A 50 12.72 6.99 17.94
C PHE A 50 14.18 7.13 17.51
N ASN A 51 14.68 8.36 17.38
CA ASN A 51 16.06 8.62 16.96
C ASN A 51 17.09 8.43 18.09
N ASP A 52 16.61 8.29 19.33
CA ASP A 52 17.36 8.11 20.57
C ASP A 52 17.49 6.63 21.01
N VAL A 53 16.90 5.70 20.26
CA VAL A 53 16.86 4.26 20.58
C VAL A 53 17.25 3.39 19.38
N ASN A 54 17.50 2.10 19.60
CA ASN A 54 17.82 1.18 18.50
C ASN A 54 16.58 0.88 17.66
N ARG A 55 16.41 1.63 16.57
CA ARG A 55 15.24 1.48 15.71
C ARG A 55 15.55 0.62 14.48
N ILE A 56 14.73 -0.40 14.26
CA ILE A 56 14.79 -1.27 13.08
C ILE A 56 13.59 -0.97 12.18
N GLY A 57 13.83 -0.81 10.88
CA GLY A 57 12.77 -0.62 9.90
C GLY A 57 12.03 -1.94 9.62
N CYS A 58 10.71 -1.89 9.58
CA CYS A 58 9.86 -3.05 9.31
C CYS A 58 10.13 -3.64 7.90
N SER A 59 10.56 -4.92 7.85
CA SER A 59 10.82 -5.66 6.61
C SER A 59 9.60 -5.72 5.69
N THR A 60 8.40 -5.86 6.23
CA THR A 60 7.15 -5.83 5.45
C THR A 60 6.95 -4.50 4.74
N HIS A 61 7.30 -3.38 5.39
CA HIS A 61 7.22 -2.06 4.76
C HIS A 61 8.28 -1.92 3.65
N TYR A 62 9.50 -2.43 3.87
CA TYR A 62 10.55 -2.43 2.85
C TYR A 62 10.15 -3.24 1.62
N ILE A 63 9.74 -4.50 1.81
CA ILE A 63 9.33 -5.38 0.71
C ILE A 63 8.18 -4.74 -0.07
N ASN A 64 7.16 -4.22 0.61
CA ASN A 64 6.04 -3.57 -0.05
C ASN A 64 6.48 -2.35 -0.87
N LYS A 65 7.37 -1.50 -0.34
CA LYS A 65 7.90 -0.35 -1.10
C LYS A 65 8.73 -0.77 -2.29
N THR A 66 9.56 -1.80 -2.14
CA THR A 66 10.36 -2.35 -3.24
C THR A 66 9.46 -2.92 -4.33
N MET A 67 8.46 -3.73 -3.96
CA MET A 67 7.47 -4.25 -4.91
C MET A 67 6.65 -3.12 -5.54
N GLU A 68 6.21 -2.11 -4.78
CA GLU A 68 5.48 -0.98 -5.37
C GLU A 68 6.31 -0.27 -6.45
N LYS A 69 7.62 -0.09 -6.21
CA LYS A 69 8.53 0.51 -7.18
C LYS A 69 8.66 -0.31 -8.45
N THR A 70 8.65 -1.65 -8.38
CA THR A 70 8.71 -2.47 -9.60
C THR A 70 7.54 -2.21 -10.56
N PHE A 71 6.38 -1.80 -10.03
CA PHE A 71 5.20 -1.46 -10.83
C PHE A 71 5.12 0.02 -11.22
N THR A 72 5.65 0.93 -10.40
CA THR A 72 5.35 2.37 -10.50
C THR A 72 6.53 3.23 -10.92
N ASP A 73 7.76 2.72 -10.88
CA ASP A 73 8.96 3.49 -11.18
C ASP A 73 9.32 3.46 -12.68
N THR A 74 8.74 4.39 -13.44
CA THR A 74 8.88 4.49 -14.91
C THR A 74 10.30 4.79 -15.41
N LYS A 75 11.29 4.84 -14.53
CA LYS A 75 12.70 5.07 -14.86
C LYS A 75 13.52 3.79 -14.96
N ASN A 76 12.92 2.64 -14.62
CA ASN A 76 13.58 1.35 -14.70
C ASN A 76 13.24 0.67 -16.03
N ASP A 77 14.08 0.87 -17.04
CA ASP A 77 13.88 0.34 -18.39
C ASP A 77 13.83 -1.20 -18.42
N ASP A 78 14.50 -1.89 -17.49
CA ASP A 78 14.50 -3.35 -17.40
C ASP A 78 13.12 -3.94 -17.08
N LEU A 79 12.21 -3.13 -16.52
CA LEU A 79 10.86 -3.55 -16.11
C LEU A 79 9.76 -2.90 -16.93
N LYS A 80 10.10 -2.24 -18.05
CA LYS A 80 9.18 -1.40 -18.81
C LYS A 80 7.91 -2.14 -19.26
N GLU A 81 8.04 -3.35 -19.80
CA GLU A 81 6.88 -4.14 -20.25
C GLU A 81 5.88 -4.40 -19.12
N PHE A 82 6.38 -4.69 -17.93
CA PHE A 82 5.56 -4.95 -16.76
C PHE A 82 4.89 -3.68 -16.22
N GLN A 83 5.58 -2.55 -16.31
CA GLN A 83 5.06 -1.23 -15.94
C GLN A 83 3.98 -0.76 -16.91
N ASP A 84 4.19 -0.97 -18.21
CA ASP A 84 3.21 -0.69 -19.25
C ASP A 84 1.95 -1.55 -19.04
N LEU A 85 2.12 -2.84 -18.76
CA LEU A 85 1.01 -3.73 -18.39
C LEU A 85 0.26 -3.22 -17.14
N PHE A 86 0.98 -2.78 -16.10
CA PHE A 86 0.37 -2.21 -14.90
C PHE A 86 -0.46 -0.97 -15.21
N VAL A 87 0.04 -0.08 -16.08
CA VAL A 87 -0.69 1.12 -16.53
C VAL A 87 -1.96 0.72 -17.28
N GLN A 88 -1.89 -0.24 -18.20
CA GLN A 88 -3.03 -0.70 -18.98
C GLN A 88 -4.10 -1.32 -18.08
N VAL A 89 -3.71 -2.26 -17.20
CA VAL A 89 -4.62 -2.90 -16.23
C VAL A 89 -5.29 -1.85 -15.34
N LYS A 90 -4.52 -0.88 -14.83
CA LYS A 90 -5.04 0.21 -14.02
C LYS A 90 -6.10 1.02 -14.79
N GLN A 91 -5.83 1.36 -16.04
CA GLN A 91 -6.76 2.14 -16.88
C GLN A 91 -8.06 1.37 -17.17
N ILE A 92 -7.97 0.06 -17.43
CA ILE A 92 -9.13 -0.82 -17.60
C ILE A 92 -9.98 -0.84 -16.33
N VAL A 93 -9.36 -1.07 -15.17
CA VAL A 93 -10.05 -1.08 -13.87
C VAL A 93 -10.73 0.26 -13.58
N GLU A 94 -10.04 1.37 -13.84
CA GLU A 94 -10.59 2.72 -13.69
C GLU A 94 -11.75 2.99 -14.64
N HIS A 95 -11.67 2.51 -15.88
CA HIS A 95 -12.73 2.66 -16.88
C HIS A 95 -13.99 1.88 -16.48
N VAL A 96 -13.88 0.59 -16.19
CA VAL A 96 -15.02 -0.26 -15.78
C VAL A 96 -15.75 0.35 -14.58
N ARG A 97 -15.00 0.90 -13.62
CA ARG A 97 -15.58 1.54 -12.44
C ARG A 97 -16.23 2.89 -12.73
N ARG A 98 -15.62 3.73 -13.56
CA ARG A 98 -16.20 5.02 -13.99
C ARG A 98 -17.48 4.84 -14.81
N CYS A 99 -17.55 3.80 -15.62
CA CYS A 99 -18.73 3.45 -16.41
C CYS A 99 -19.78 2.67 -15.60
N HIS A 100 -19.58 2.47 -14.29
CA HIS A 100 -20.47 1.71 -13.40
C HIS A 100 -20.74 0.26 -13.86
N LYS A 101 -19.85 -0.33 -14.66
CA LYS A 101 -19.99 -1.70 -15.20
C LYS A 101 -19.46 -2.80 -14.27
N GLN A 102 -19.07 -2.43 -13.05
CA GLN A 102 -18.58 -3.36 -12.04
C GLN A 102 -19.58 -4.49 -11.71
N THR A 103 -20.88 -4.21 -11.83
CA THR A 103 -21.97 -5.17 -11.60
C THR A 103 -22.06 -6.27 -12.66
N GLN A 104 -21.38 -6.11 -13.79
CA GLN A 104 -21.32 -7.11 -14.86
C GLN A 104 -20.25 -8.19 -14.60
N LEU A 105 -19.47 -8.03 -13.53
CA LEU A 105 -18.40 -8.93 -13.14
C LEU A 105 -18.78 -9.70 -11.87
N SER A 106 -18.34 -10.95 -11.78
CA SER A 106 -18.59 -11.84 -10.64
C SER A 106 -17.90 -11.38 -9.35
N LYS A 107 -16.81 -10.59 -9.47
CA LYS A 107 -16.08 -9.99 -8.35
C LYS A 107 -15.81 -8.52 -8.59
N LYS A 108 -15.60 -7.79 -7.47
CA LYS A 108 -15.27 -6.37 -7.49
C LYS A 108 -13.81 -6.14 -7.86
N LEU A 109 -13.55 -5.45 -8.99
CA LEU A 109 -12.21 -5.02 -9.36
C LEU A 109 -11.65 -4.06 -8.30
N GLN A 110 -10.37 -4.25 -8.01
CA GLN A 110 -9.67 -3.55 -6.96
C GLN A 110 -8.85 -2.43 -7.58
N MET A 111 -9.18 -1.18 -7.24
CA MET A 111 -8.36 -0.06 -7.69
C MET A 111 -7.04 -0.04 -6.93
N TYR A 112 -5.97 0.24 -7.66
CA TYR A 112 -4.70 0.58 -7.06
C TYR A 112 -4.84 1.78 -6.13
N ARG A 113 -4.31 1.67 -4.90
CA ARG A 113 -4.16 2.77 -3.96
C ARG A 113 -2.75 2.74 -3.40
N LYS A 114 -2.03 3.86 -3.57
CA LYS A 114 -0.66 4.03 -3.10
C LYS A 114 -0.50 3.78 -1.59
N THR A 115 -1.53 4.13 -0.81
CA THR A 115 -1.52 3.99 0.65
C THR A 115 -1.81 2.57 1.14
N LYS A 116 -2.24 1.66 0.26
CA LYS A 116 -2.54 0.27 0.64
C LYS A 116 -1.32 -0.60 0.35
N PHE A 117 -0.75 -1.20 1.40
CA PHE A 117 0.24 -2.26 1.27
C PHE A 117 -0.28 -3.33 0.30
N ASN A 118 0.57 -3.83 -0.60
CA ASN A 118 0.25 -4.79 -1.67
C ASN A 118 -0.81 -4.39 -2.71
N GLY A 119 -1.19 -3.10 -2.79
CA GLY A 119 -2.29 -2.64 -3.65
C GLY A 119 -2.13 -3.00 -5.14
N ALA A 120 -0.90 -2.95 -5.68
CA ALA A 120 -0.63 -3.31 -7.07
C ALA A 120 -0.86 -4.81 -7.33
N PHE A 121 -0.29 -5.66 -6.48
CA PHE A 121 -0.48 -7.11 -6.56
C PHE A 121 -1.96 -7.50 -6.42
N HIS A 122 -2.67 -6.88 -5.47
CA HIS A 122 -4.08 -7.18 -5.25
C HIS A 122 -4.95 -6.81 -6.45
N MET A 123 -4.67 -5.68 -7.11
CA MET A 123 -5.32 -5.29 -8.37
C MET A 123 -5.10 -6.34 -9.46
N PHE A 124 -3.84 -6.74 -9.69
CA PHE A 124 -3.50 -7.74 -10.69
C PHE A 124 -4.13 -9.10 -10.43
N ASN A 125 -4.07 -9.58 -9.18
CA ASN A 125 -4.64 -10.88 -8.83
C ASN A 125 -6.15 -10.92 -9.08
N VAL A 126 -6.88 -9.88 -8.69
CA VAL A 126 -8.33 -9.81 -8.94
C VAL A 126 -8.64 -9.61 -10.42
N PHE A 127 -7.84 -8.81 -11.14
CA PHE A 127 -7.98 -8.63 -12.58
C PHE A 127 -7.80 -9.97 -13.31
N ASN A 128 -6.76 -10.73 -12.97
CA ASN A 128 -6.49 -12.05 -13.56
C ASN A 128 -7.63 -13.05 -13.30
N GLN A 129 -8.21 -13.04 -12.09
CA GLN A 129 -9.37 -13.90 -11.77
C GLN A 129 -10.63 -13.56 -12.58
N LEU A 130 -10.70 -12.36 -13.15
CA LEU A 130 -11.83 -11.86 -13.93
C LEU A 130 -11.49 -11.69 -15.40
N PHE A 131 -10.31 -12.14 -15.85
CA PHE A 131 -9.77 -11.80 -17.17
C PHE A 131 -10.77 -12.10 -18.31
N ASP A 132 -11.39 -13.27 -18.28
CA ASP A 132 -12.36 -13.71 -19.29
C ASP A 132 -13.71 -12.97 -19.22
N GLU A 133 -14.01 -12.33 -18.09
CA GLU A 133 -15.24 -11.55 -17.91
C GLU A 133 -15.07 -10.09 -18.33
N ILE A 134 -13.84 -9.56 -18.26
CA ILE A 134 -13.52 -8.15 -18.54
C ILE A 134 -14.02 -7.67 -19.90
N PRO A 135 -13.88 -8.43 -21.01
CA PRO A 135 -14.38 -7.98 -22.30
C PRO A 135 -15.87 -7.65 -22.31
N ARG A 136 -16.69 -8.34 -21.50
CA ARG A 136 -18.14 -8.07 -21.39
C ARG A 136 -18.41 -6.73 -20.73
N ALA A 137 -17.52 -6.29 -19.84
CA ALA A 137 -17.62 -5.04 -19.12
C ALA A 137 -16.96 -3.86 -19.84
N LEU A 138 -16.39 -4.06 -21.04
CA LEU A 138 -15.74 -3.02 -21.83
C LEU A 138 -16.56 -2.69 -23.08
N ASP A 139 -16.58 -1.41 -23.46
CA ASP A 139 -17.15 -1.00 -24.74
C ASP A 139 -16.21 -1.38 -25.89
N THR A 140 -16.76 -1.70 -27.07
CA THR A 140 -15.99 -2.10 -28.26
C THR A 140 -14.90 -1.09 -28.62
N LYS A 141 -15.16 0.21 -28.42
CA LYS A 141 -14.18 1.29 -28.64
C LYS A 141 -12.99 1.23 -27.68
N PHE A 142 -13.21 0.78 -26.45
CA PHE A 142 -12.16 0.66 -25.44
C PHE A 142 -11.31 -0.60 -25.67
N LEU A 143 -11.93 -1.72 -26.06
CA LEU A 143 -11.22 -2.96 -26.41
C LEU A 143 -10.19 -2.77 -27.52
N LEU A 144 -10.52 -2.00 -28.56
CA LEU A 144 -9.61 -1.69 -29.67
C LEU A 144 -8.36 -0.89 -29.25
N THR A 145 -8.37 -0.26 -28.07
CA THR A 145 -7.25 0.54 -27.56
C THR A 145 -6.18 -0.33 -26.86
N TYR A 146 -6.54 -1.50 -26.34
CA TYR A 146 -5.70 -2.26 -25.40
C TYR A 146 -5.23 -3.64 -25.91
N SER A 147 -5.51 -4.03 -27.15
CA SER A 147 -5.10 -5.33 -27.72
C SER A 147 -5.27 -6.51 -26.75
N ILE A 148 -6.38 -6.51 -25.99
CA ILE A 148 -6.78 -7.61 -25.09
C ILE A 148 -7.45 -8.69 -25.92
#